data_AF-A0A969QUW1-F1
#
_entry.id   AF-A0A969QUW1-F1
#
_cell.length_a   1.000
_cell.length_b   1.000
_cell.length_c   1.000
_cell.angle_alpha   90.00
_cell.angle_beta   90.00
_cell.angle_gamma   90.00
#
_symmetry.space_group_name_H-M   'P 1'
#
loop_
_entity.id
_entity.type
_entity.pdbx_description
1 polymer ?
#
loop_
_entity_poly.entity_id
_entity_poly.type
_entity_poly.pdbx_seq_one_letter_code
_entity_poly.pdbx_strand_id
1 'polypeptide(L)'
;MRERSLLGKKNGGRQQTAAQPAALAVLAAFTALAVLGWVIDVRLRRVQPVATPTLPWIVAFYLWAIIGTAVIVPDRLIQRVLEMTNLFVLYGTIAHGVQRLRTFQLVAGVMAGTCMFIAIVCFHQGLSPNQCIAGHSDAEGDIAGTPDGRPCDNVEMCRGPDAEPGMEYRCERVGMFGTFSVEDRVRYRGELHDPNEVSLTIAAGALSLLIAFALRTRTSVALFWYVIGVAVAAYTIFLTKSRGGQICALLVPFVYMVRRWGIKAFIPAGMAALPVLLL
;
A
#
# COMPACT_ATOMS: atom_id res chain seq x y z
N MET A 1 -17.19 48.24 -2.09
CA MET A 1 -17.05 47.61 -3.44
C MET A 1 -15.83 46.68 -3.35
N ARG A 2 -15.86 45.38 -3.04
CA ARG A 2 -16.78 44.23 -3.20
C ARG A 2 -16.85 43.63 -4.62
N GLU A 3 -15.70 43.37 -5.22
CA GLU A 3 -15.56 42.39 -6.30
C GLU A 3 -15.36 40.99 -5.70
N ARG A 4 -16.48 40.28 -5.54
CA ARG A 4 -16.51 38.82 -5.47
C ARG A 4 -16.52 38.30 -6.91
N SER A 5 -15.35 38.29 -7.55
CA SER A 5 -15.15 37.64 -8.83
C SER A 5 -15.22 36.13 -8.63
N LEU A 6 -16.40 35.58 -8.94
CA LEU A 6 -16.58 34.36 -9.71
C LEU A 6 -15.53 33.27 -9.44
N LEU A 7 -15.60 32.70 -8.24
CA LEU A 7 -15.25 31.31 -8.00
C LEU A 7 -16.17 30.45 -8.88
N GLY A 8 -15.79 30.32 -10.15
CA GLY A 8 -16.25 29.30 -11.05
C GLY A 8 -15.96 27.98 -10.38
N LYS A 9 -16.96 27.46 -9.67
CA LYS A 9 -17.02 26.11 -9.13
C LYS A 9 -17.04 25.20 -10.36
N LYS A 10 -15.87 25.01 -10.98
CA LYS A 10 -15.60 23.91 -11.89
C LYS A 10 -15.93 22.69 -11.04
N ASN A 11 -17.13 22.15 -11.23
CA ASN A 11 -17.46 20.81 -10.85
C ASN A 11 -16.47 19.94 -11.64
N GLY A 12 -15.28 19.75 -11.06
CA GLY A 12 -14.37 18.69 -11.42
C GLY A 12 -15.09 17.42 -11.07
N GLY A 13 -16.05 17.04 -11.93
CA GLY A 13 -16.57 15.69 -11.95
C GLY A 13 -15.33 14.83 -12.07
N ARG A 14 -14.99 14.12 -10.99
CA ARG A 14 -14.05 13.02 -11.03
C ARG A 14 -14.43 12.25 -12.27
N GLN A 15 -13.60 12.32 -13.31
CA GLN A 15 -13.68 11.37 -14.40
C GLN A 15 -13.38 10.04 -13.73
N GLN A 16 -14.45 9.35 -13.33
CA GLN A 16 -14.42 7.94 -13.03
C GLN A 16 -13.93 7.29 -14.32
N THR A 17 -12.62 7.09 -14.40
CA THR A 17 -12.00 6.31 -15.45
C THR A 17 -12.76 4.98 -15.51
N ALA A 18 -13.16 4.56 -16.71
CA ALA A 18 -14.02 3.39 -16.91
C ALA A 18 -13.47 2.08 -16.29
N ALA A 19 -12.21 2.08 -15.83
CA ALA A 19 -11.56 0.99 -15.10
C ALA A 19 -11.98 0.87 -13.62
N GLN A 20 -12.37 1.95 -12.96
CA GLN A 20 -12.73 1.94 -11.54
C GLN A 20 -13.95 1.09 -11.17
N PRO A 21 -15.05 1.02 -11.97
CA PRO A 21 -16.17 0.13 -11.65
C PRO A 21 -15.78 -1.35 -11.72
N ALA A 22 -14.84 -1.74 -12.59
CA ALA A 22 -14.41 -3.13 -12.70
C ALA A 22 -13.64 -3.60 -11.45
N ALA A 23 -12.73 -2.78 -10.93
CA ALA A 23 -11.97 -3.13 -9.72
C ALA A 23 -12.88 -3.29 -8.49
N LEU A 24 -13.85 -2.37 -8.33
CA LEU A 24 -14.85 -2.46 -7.25
C LEU A 24 -15.73 -3.69 -7.39
N ALA A 25 -16.17 -4.03 -8.61
CA ALA A 25 -16.95 -5.23 -8.87
C ALA A 25 -16.18 -6.51 -8.53
N VAL A 26 -14.89 -6.58 -8.90
CA VAL A 26 -14.01 -7.70 -8.57
C VAL A 26 -13.85 -7.84 -7.06
N LEU A 27 -13.56 -6.72 -6.35
CA LEU A 27 -13.43 -6.73 -4.90
C LEU A 27 -14.73 -7.18 -4.21
N ALA A 28 -15.87 -6.66 -4.66
CA ALA A 28 -17.18 -7.05 -4.16
C ALA A 28 -17.46 -8.54 -4.41
N ALA A 29 -17.11 -9.06 -5.59
CA ALA A 29 -17.26 -10.48 -5.90
C ALA A 29 -16.39 -11.38 -5.00
N PHE A 30 -15.11 -11.04 -4.79
CA PHE A 30 -14.25 -11.76 -3.87
C PHE A 30 -14.75 -11.69 -2.42
N THR A 31 -15.27 -10.53 -2.01
CA THR A 31 -15.85 -10.33 -0.68
C THR A 31 -17.09 -11.21 -0.51
N ALA A 32 -17.98 -11.25 -1.50
CA ALA A 32 -19.16 -12.11 -1.50
C ALA A 32 -18.78 -13.61 -1.45
N LEU A 33 -17.78 -14.03 -2.22
CA LEU A 33 -17.26 -15.40 -2.19
C LEU A 33 -16.64 -15.75 -0.83
N ALA A 34 -15.90 -14.82 -0.21
CA ALA A 34 -15.32 -15.02 1.12
C ALA A 34 -16.41 -15.17 2.19
N VAL A 35 -17.45 -14.33 2.14
CA VAL A 35 -18.62 -14.43 3.02
C VAL A 35 -19.33 -15.76 2.81
N LEU A 36 -19.57 -16.16 1.56
CA LEU A 36 -20.22 -17.44 1.24
C LEU A 36 -19.42 -18.63 1.76
N GLY A 37 -18.09 -18.63 1.55
CA GLY A 37 -17.19 -19.65 2.08
C GLY A 37 -17.26 -19.73 3.60
N TRP A 38 -17.27 -18.58 4.29
CA TRP A 38 -17.43 -18.53 5.74
C TRP A 38 -18.79 -19.08 6.20
N VAL A 39 -19.89 -18.72 5.54
CA VAL A 39 -21.24 -19.24 5.85
C VAL A 39 -21.28 -20.77 5.68
N ILE A 40 -20.68 -21.29 4.62
CA ILE A 40 -20.58 -22.74 4.37
C ILE A 40 -19.78 -23.42 5.49
N ASP A 41 -18.63 -22.86 5.89
CA ASP A 41 -17.80 -23.41 6.95
C ASP A 41 -18.50 -23.41 8.32
N VAL A 42 -19.29 -22.38 8.62
CA VAL A 42 -20.14 -22.33 9.83
C VAL A 42 -21.24 -23.38 9.76
N ARG A 43 -21.92 -23.52 8.61
CA ARG A 43 -22.98 -24.52 8.41
C ARG A 43 -22.46 -25.96 8.53
N LEU A 44 -21.26 -26.22 8.01
CA LEU A 44 -20.56 -27.50 8.14
C LEU A 44 -19.92 -27.71 9.53
N ARG A 45 -20.08 -26.76 10.46
CA ARG A 45 -19.47 -26.76 11.80
C ARG A 45 -17.96 -26.95 11.79
N ARG A 46 -17.30 -26.55 10.69
CA ARG A 46 -15.83 -26.56 10.58
C ARG A 46 -15.20 -25.41 11.35
N VAL A 47 -15.96 -24.32 11.50
CA VAL A 47 -15.59 -23.09 12.18
C VAL A 47 -16.51 -22.88 13.38
N GLN A 48 -15.93 -22.68 14.56
CA GLN A 48 -16.67 -22.22 15.74
C GLN A 48 -16.59 -20.69 15.81
N PRO A 49 -17.70 -19.95 15.69
CA PRO A 49 -17.69 -18.50 15.77
C PRO A 49 -17.41 -18.08 17.21
N VAL A 50 -16.15 -17.81 17.51
CA VAL A 50 -15.70 -17.22 18.78
C VAL A 50 -15.43 -15.75 18.54
N ALA A 51 -16.05 -14.88 19.34
CA ALA A 51 -15.80 -13.45 19.26
C ALA A 51 -14.33 -13.15 19.61
N THR A 52 -13.62 -12.49 18.69
CA THR A 52 -12.25 -12.04 18.96
C THR A 52 -12.27 -10.94 20.03
N PRO A 53 -11.29 -10.89 20.95
CA PRO A 53 -11.22 -9.84 21.98
C PRO A 53 -11.10 -8.41 21.40
N THR A 54 -10.69 -8.29 20.14
CA THR A 54 -10.60 -7.03 19.38
C THR A 54 -11.93 -6.57 18.77
N LEU A 55 -12.95 -7.44 18.70
CA LEU A 55 -14.21 -7.13 18.03
C LEU A 55 -14.93 -5.91 18.62
N PRO A 56 -15.06 -5.75 19.96
CA PRO A 56 -15.75 -4.59 20.52
C PRO A 56 -15.09 -3.27 20.12
N TRP A 57 -13.76 -3.24 20.09
CA TRP A 57 -12.98 -2.05 19.71
C TRP A 57 -13.17 -1.68 18.25
N ILE A 58 -13.20 -2.68 17.36
CA ILE A 58 -13.40 -2.46 15.93
C ILE A 58 -14.83 -1.98 15.65
N VAL A 59 -15.83 -2.55 16.31
CA VAL A 59 -17.22 -2.09 16.21
C VAL A 59 -17.34 -0.65 16.71
N ALA A 60 -16.74 -0.31 17.84
CA ALA A 60 -16.73 1.05 18.36
C ALA A 60 -16.07 2.04 17.38
N PHE A 61 -14.91 1.68 16.83
CA PHE A 61 -14.22 2.49 15.83
C PHE A 61 -15.04 2.67 14.55
N TYR A 62 -15.68 1.61 14.07
CA TYR A 62 -16.54 1.63 12.90
C TYR A 62 -17.73 2.59 13.08
N LEU A 63 -18.44 2.48 14.21
CA LEU A 63 -19.55 3.38 14.53
C LEU A 63 -19.09 4.82 14.66
N TRP A 64 -17.96 5.05 15.34
CA TRP A 64 -17.35 6.37 15.45
C TRP A 64 -17.04 6.99 14.09
N ALA A 65 -16.45 6.20 13.18
CA ALA A 65 -16.10 6.67 11.84
C ALA A 65 -17.33 7.01 10.98
N ILE A 66 -18.42 6.23 11.10
CA ILE A 66 -19.70 6.55 10.45
C ILE A 66 -20.27 7.85 10.99
N ILE A 67 -20.33 8.00 12.32
CA ILE A 67 -20.86 9.22 12.96
C ILE A 67 -20.03 10.43 12.54
N GLY A 68 -18.70 10.34 12.60
CA GLY A 68 -17.79 11.41 12.18
C GLY A 68 -18.01 11.79 10.71
N THR A 69 -18.19 10.81 9.83
CA THR A 69 -18.47 11.08 8.41
C THR A 69 -19.82 11.76 8.22
N ALA A 70 -20.86 11.31 8.92
CA ALA A 70 -22.19 11.90 8.85
C ALA A 70 -22.20 13.37 9.30
N VAL A 71 -21.37 13.71 10.30
CA VAL A 71 -21.26 15.07 10.84
C VAL A 71 -20.41 15.97 9.95
N ILE A 72 -19.26 15.48 9.44
CA ILE A 72 -18.27 16.32 8.75
C ILE A 72 -18.57 16.41 7.25
N VAL A 73 -18.98 15.31 6.61
CA VAL A 73 -19.20 15.23 5.15
C VAL A 73 -20.44 14.37 4.84
N PRO A 74 -21.65 14.83 5.21
CA PRO A 74 -22.88 14.04 5.06
C PRO A 74 -23.14 13.59 3.63
N ASP A 75 -22.78 14.41 2.64
CA ASP A 75 -22.99 14.12 1.21
C ASP A 75 -22.25 12.86 0.72
N ARG A 76 -21.20 12.44 1.44
CA ARG A 76 -20.40 11.24 1.11
C ARG A 76 -20.69 10.06 2.03
N LEU A 77 -21.66 10.17 2.93
CA LEU A 77 -21.92 9.17 3.97
C LEU A 77 -22.17 7.78 3.37
N ILE A 78 -23.07 7.66 2.40
CA ILE A 78 -23.44 6.36 1.81
C ILE A 78 -22.21 5.70 1.17
N GLN A 79 -21.42 6.45 0.40
CA GLN A 79 -20.22 5.93 -0.24
C GLN A 79 -19.21 5.42 0.81
N ARG A 80 -18.95 6.22 1.86
CA ARG A 80 -18.00 5.83 2.92
C ARG A 80 -18.50 4.65 3.75
N VAL A 81 -19.79 4.54 4.01
CA VAL A 81 -20.38 3.38 4.71
C VAL A 81 -20.17 2.10 3.90
N LEU A 82 -20.34 2.13 2.58
CA LEU A 82 -20.09 0.97 1.73
C LEU A 82 -18.60 0.57 1.74
N GLU A 83 -17.69 1.54 1.62
CA GLU A 83 -16.23 1.30 1.69
C GLU A 83 -15.84 0.69 3.05
N MET A 84 -16.34 1.24 4.16
CA MET A 84 -16.07 0.72 5.50
C MET A 84 -16.70 -0.66 5.72
N THR A 85 -17.90 -0.91 5.17
CA THR A 85 -18.57 -2.23 5.28
C THR A 85 -17.69 -3.31 4.66
N ASN A 86 -17.08 -3.05 3.51
CA ASN A 86 -16.16 -4.00 2.88
C ASN A 86 -14.95 -4.32 3.78
N LEU A 87 -14.36 -3.30 4.44
CA LEU A 87 -13.27 -3.51 5.40
C LEU A 87 -13.72 -4.33 6.61
N PHE A 88 -14.93 -4.08 7.12
CA PHE A 88 -15.47 -4.82 8.26
C PHE A 88 -15.75 -6.29 7.91
N VAL A 89 -16.30 -6.55 6.72
CA VAL A 89 -16.51 -7.91 6.21
C VAL A 89 -15.17 -8.63 5.99
N LEU A 90 -14.18 -7.94 5.42
CA LEU A 90 -12.84 -8.49 5.24
C LEU A 90 -12.19 -8.81 6.60
N TYR A 91 -12.31 -7.93 7.59
CA TYR A 91 -11.87 -8.21 8.95
C TYR A 91 -12.55 -9.47 9.50
N GLY A 92 -13.88 -9.56 9.43
CA GLY A 92 -14.64 -10.71 9.96
C GLY A 92 -14.25 -12.02 9.28
N THR A 93 -14.09 -12.01 7.95
CA THR A 93 -13.68 -13.20 7.19
C THR A 93 -12.27 -13.66 7.56
N ILE A 94 -11.31 -12.75 7.74
CA ILE A 94 -9.95 -13.10 8.19
C ILE A 94 -9.97 -13.59 9.65
N ALA A 95 -10.60 -12.82 10.55
CA ALA A 95 -10.63 -13.10 11.98
C ALA A 95 -11.26 -14.46 12.30
N HIS A 96 -12.31 -14.85 11.56
CA HIS A 96 -13.01 -16.12 11.78
C HIS A 96 -12.55 -17.24 10.85
N GLY A 97 -12.04 -16.94 9.66
CA GLY A 97 -11.54 -17.94 8.70
C GLY A 97 -10.18 -18.52 9.10
N VAL A 98 -9.35 -17.74 9.80
CA VAL A 98 -7.99 -18.15 10.18
C VAL A 98 -7.96 -18.79 11.57
N GLN A 99 -8.56 -19.97 11.72
CA GLN A 99 -8.59 -20.67 13.01
C GLN A 99 -7.40 -21.60 13.26
N ARG A 100 -6.76 -22.08 12.18
CA ARG A 100 -5.63 -23.02 12.26
C ARG A 100 -4.32 -22.32 11.95
N LEU A 101 -3.27 -22.72 12.67
CA LEU A 101 -1.91 -22.20 12.44
C LEU A 101 -1.40 -22.45 11.01
N ARG A 102 -1.84 -23.53 10.35
CA ARG A 102 -1.53 -23.79 8.93
C ARG A 102 -2.20 -22.79 8.00
N THR A 103 -3.49 -22.50 8.22
CA THR A 103 -4.22 -21.48 7.46
C THR A 103 -3.61 -20.11 7.67
N PHE A 104 -3.22 -19.78 8.91
CA PHE A 104 -2.51 -18.54 9.21
C PHE A 104 -1.21 -18.41 8.42
N GLN A 105 -0.38 -19.46 8.39
CA GLN A 105 0.86 -19.46 7.60
C GLN A 105 0.59 -19.27 6.12
N LEU A 106 -0.46 -19.89 5.58
CA LEU A 106 -0.83 -19.74 4.18
C LEU A 106 -1.28 -18.31 3.87
N VAL A 107 -2.18 -17.74 4.68
CA VAL A 107 -2.63 -16.35 4.51
C VAL A 107 -1.47 -15.36 4.65
N ALA A 108 -0.63 -15.53 5.67
CA ALA A 108 0.59 -14.72 5.85
C ALA A 108 1.56 -14.90 4.67
N GLY A 109 1.70 -16.12 4.15
CA GLY A 109 2.54 -16.39 2.97
C GLY A 109 2.02 -15.69 1.72
N VAL A 110 0.71 -15.72 1.48
CA VAL A 110 0.06 -15.01 0.35
C VAL A 110 0.26 -13.50 0.52
N MET A 111 0.00 -12.95 1.71
CA MET A 111 0.19 -11.53 1.99
C MET A 111 1.65 -11.10 1.82
N ALA A 112 2.61 -11.89 2.31
CA ALA A 112 4.03 -11.62 2.12
C ALA A 112 4.40 -11.67 0.63
N GLY A 113 3.90 -12.65 -0.12
CA GLY A 113 4.13 -12.80 -1.54
C GLY A 113 3.59 -11.62 -2.36
N THR A 114 2.36 -11.17 -2.10
CA THR A 114 1.78 -10.01 -2.79
C THR A 114 2.50 -8.71 -2.45
N CYS A 115 2.84 -8.49 -1.17
CA CYS A 115 3.61 -7.31 -0.77
C CYS A 115 5.04 -7.35 -1.34
N MET A 116 5.64 -8.53 -1.46
CA MET A 116 6.95 -8.71 -2.09
C MET A 116 6.89 -8.45 -3.59
N PHE A 117 5.82 -8.87 -4.27
CA PHE A 117 5.60 -8.54 -5.67
C PHE A 117 5.54 -7.03 -5.89
N ILE A 118 4.76 -6.31 -5.07
CA ILE A 118 4.72 -4.83 -5.10
C ILE A 118 6.12 -4.26 -4.84
N ALA A 119 6.84 -4.78 -3.86
CA ALA A 119 8.20 -4.35 -3.57
C ALA A 119 9.15 -4.54 -4.76
N ILE A 120 9.07 -5.67 -5.48
CA ILE A 120 9.89 -5.93 -6.67
C ILE A 120 9.57 -4.94 -7.80
N VAL A 121 8.28 -4.64 -8.02
CA VAL A 121 7.88 -3.64 -9.05
C VAL A 121 8.45 -2.26 -8.71
N CYS A 122 8.30 -1.82 -7.46
CA CYS A 122 8.84 -0.55 -6.99
C CYS A 122 10.38 -0.53 -6.95
N PHE A 123 11.01 -1.66 -6.63
CA PHE A 123 12.47 -1.80 -6.66
C PHE A 123 13.01 -1.64 -8.09
N HIS A 124 12.41 -2.33 -9.05
CA HIS A 124 12.76 -2.19 -10.47
C HIS A 124 12.60 -0.73 -10.92
N GLN A 125 11.44 -0.12 -10.62
CA GLN A 125 11.17 1.29 -10.91
C GLN A 125 12.23 2.21 -10.31
N GLY A 126 12.65 1.97 -9.07
CA GLY A 126 13.68 2.76 -8.42
C GLY A 126 15.07 2.62 -9.04
N LEU A 127 15.34 1.58 -9.83
CA LEU A 127 16.61 1.39 -10.53
C LEU A 127 16.55 1.75 -12.02
N SER A 128 15.36 1.94 -12.58
CA SER A 128 15.18 2.32 -13.97
C SER A 128 15.71 3.73 -14.28
N PRO A 129 16.12 3.98 -15.54
CA PRO A 129 16.46 5.32 -15.99
C PRO A 129 15.22 6.22 -16.03
N ASN A 130 15.46 7.52 -15.93
CA ASN A 130 14.44 8.56 -16.08
C ASN A 130 13.97 8.65 -17.53
N GLN A 131 12.65 8.77 -17.71
CA GLN A 131 12.02 8.98 -19.01
C GLN A 131 10.92 10.05 -18.92
N CYS A 132 10.63 10.68 -20.05
CA CYS A 132 9.51 11.60 -20.17
C CYS A 132 8.18 10.84 -20.06
N ILE A 133 7.33 11.28 -19.15
CA ILE A 133 5.97 10.78 -18.96
C ILE A 133 5.00 11.88 -19.40
N ALA A 134 4.22 11.61 -20.43
CA ALA A 134 3.20 12.53 -20.94
C ALA A 134 1.84 12.18 -20.33
N GLY A 135 1.15 13.14 -19.71
CA GLY A 135 -0.18 12.91 -19.14
C GLY A 135 -1.00 14.18 -19.03
N HIS A 136 -2.28 14.03 -18.68
CA HIS A 136 -3.11 15.15 -18.27
C HIS A 136 -3.00 15.33 -16.76
N SER A 137 -2.95 16.58 -16.29
CA SER A 137 -3.00 16.90 -14.86
C SER A 137 -4.37 16.54 -14.30
N ASP A 138 -4.40 15.61 -13.35
CA ASP A 138 -5.59 15.33 -12.56
C ASP A 138 -5.79 16.40 -11.49
N ALA A 139 -7.01 16.50 -10.96
CA ALA A 139 -7.37 17.50 -9.93
C ALA A 139 -6.54 17.39 -8.63
N GLU A 140 -5.91 16.24 -8.40
CA GLU A 140 -5.04 15.96 -7.25
C GLU A 140 -3.56 16.26 -7.55
N GLY A 141 -3.23 16.81 -8.73
CA GLY A 141 -1.88 17.17 -9.14
C GLY A 141 -1.02 15.98 -9.59
N ASP A 142 -1.63 14.79 -9.69
CA ASP A 142 -1.04 13.62 -10.32
C ASP A 142 -1.23 13.68 -11.84
N ILE A 143 -0.39 12.95 -12.58
CA ILE A 143 -0.52 12.82 -14.03
C ILE A 143 -0.98 11.41 -14.37
N ALA A 144 -2.10 11.29 -15.09
CA ALA A 144 -2.49 10.04 -15.73
C ALA A 144 -1.61 9.80 -16.97
N GLY A 145 -0.34 9.49 -16.72
CA GLY A 145 0.71 9.53 -17.74
C GLY A 145 1.04 8.20 -18.40
N THR A 146 1.52 8.29 -19.64
CA THR A 146 2.13 7.20 -20.40
C THR A 146 3.60 7.50 -20.69
N PRO A 147 4.51 6.51 -20.59
CA PRO A 147 5.91 6.70 -20.94
C PRO A 147 6.05 7.02 -22.43
N ASP A 148 6.79 8.08 -22.72
CA ASP A 148 7.09 8.56 -24.08
C ASP A 148 8.36 7.90 -24.65
N GLY A 149 9.13 7.19 -23.82
CA GLY A 149 10.35 6.48 -24.21
C GLY A 149 11.60 7.37 -24.36
N ARG A 150 11.44 8.69 -24.41
CA ARG A 150 12.56 9.65 -24.44
C ARG A 150 13.25 9.70 -23.06
N PRO A 151 14.59 9.55 -22.98
CA PRO A 151 15.32 9.74 -21.73
C PRO A 151 15.36 11.21 -21.33
N CYS A 152 15.43 11.50 -20.03
CA CYS A 152 15.48 12.87 -19.53
C CYS A 152 16.30 12.98 -18.25
N ASP A 153 16.97 14.11 -18.07
CA ASP A 153 17.62 14.47 -16.80
C ASP A 153 16.80 15.50 -16.02
N ASN A 154 16.00 16.29 -16.72
CA ASN A 154 15.14 17.33 -16.16
C ASN A 154 13.84 17.46 -16.96
N VAL A 155 12.85 18.14 -16.36
CA VAL A 155 11.51 18.31 -16.94
C VAL A 155 11.53 19.13 -18.23
N GLU A 156 12.45 20.08 -18.37
CA GLU A 156 12.50 20.96 -19.54
C GLU A 156 12.92 20.23 -20.82
N MET A 157 13.73 19.16 -20.70
CA MET A 157 14.06 18.28 -21.85
C MET A 157 12.82 17.62 -22.45
N CYS A 158 11.78 17.36 -21.65
CA CYS A 158 10.55 16.73 -22.13
C CYS A 158 9.63 17.68 -22.88
N ARG A 159 9.78 19.00 -22.70
CA ARG A 159 8.99 20.05 -23.36
C ARG A 159 9.56 20.51 -24.71
N GLY A 160 10.40 19.69 -25.32
CA GLY A 160 11.02 19.96 -26.63
C GLY A 160 10.01 20.06 -27.78
N PRO A 161 10.48 20.27 -29.02
CA PRO A 161 9.64 20.46 -30.20
C PRO A 161 8.71 19.26 -30.50
N ASP A 162 9.08 18.06 -30.03
CA ASP A 162 8.29 16.84 -30.20
C ASP A 162 7.21 16.65 -29.10
N ALA A 163 7.05 17.60 -28.18
CA ALA A 163 6.03 17.52 -27.14
C ALA A 163 4.63 17.74 -27.71
N GLU A 164 3.70 16.85 -27.37
CA GLU A 164 2.30 16.98 -27.77
C GLU A 164 1.67 18.23 -27.10
N PRO A 165 1.07 19.13 -27.89
CA PRO A 165 0.48 20.34 -27.34
C PRO A 165 -0.71 20.01 -26.43
N GLY A 166 -0.69 20.53 -25.20
CA GLY A 166 -1.75 20.34 -24.21
C GLY A 166 -1.49 19.23 -23.18
N MET A 167 -0.39 18.49 -23.32
CA MET A 167 0.04 17.48 -22.34
C MET A 167 0.98 18.06 -21.29
N GLU A 168 0.87 17.61 -20.04
CA GLU A 168 1.87 17.86 -19.00
C GLU A 168 2.93 16.76 -19.06
N TYR A 169 4.20 17.18 -19.10
CA TYR A 169 5.34 16.28 -19.11
C TYR A 169 6.06 16.31 -17.76
N ARG A 170 6.44 15.12 -17.27
CA ARG A 170 7.34 14.96 -16.11
C ARG A 170 8.48 14.02 -16.46
N CYS A 171 9.63 14.24 -15.82
CA CYS A 171 10.79 13.38 -15.96
C CYS A 171 10.84 12.42 -14.76
N GLU A 172 10.46 11.17 -14.97
CA GLU A 172 10.25 10.19 -13.89
C GLU A 172 10.84 8.82 -14.27
N ARG A 173 11.12 7.98 -13.27
CA ARG A 173 11.61 6.62 -13.48
C ARG A 173 10.47 5.69 -13.85
N VAL A 174 10.63 4.99 -14.97
CA VAL A 174 9.64 4.02 -15.47
C VAL A 174 9.76 2.67 -14.74
N GLY A 175 8.63 2.11 -14.33
CA GLY A 175 8.55 0.80 -13.70
C GLY A 175 7.90 -0.25 -14.61
N MET A 176 7.91 -1.49 -14.14
CA MET A 176 7.15 -2.57 -14.79
C MET A 176 5.65 -2.27 -14.74
N PHE A 177 4.87 -2.88 -15.64
CA PHE A 177 3.41 -2.73 -15.69
C PHE A 177 2.93 -1.28 -15.87
N GLY A 178 3.76 -0.43 -16.49
CA GLY A 178 3.44 0.97 -16.73
C GLY A 178 3.35 1.80 -15.45
N THR A 179 3.98 1.39 -14.34
CA THR A 179 4.18 2.26 -13.19
C THR A 179 5.27 3.30 -13.50
N PHE A 180 5.29 4.41 -12.77
CA PHE A 180 6.33 5.42 -12.86
C PHE A 180 6.43 6.19 -11.54
N SER A 181 7.60 6.75 -11.23
CA SER A 181 7.83 7.47 -9.98
C SER A 181 7.11 8.81 -9.96
N VAL A 182 7.02 9.40 -8.77
CA VAL A 182 6.62 10.80 -8.61
C VAL A 182 7.67 11.47 -7.76
N GLU A 183 8.31 12.51 -8.28
CA GLU A 183 9.36 13.26 -7.59
C GLU A 183 10.50 12.36 -7.09
N ASP A 184 10.93 11.42 -7.94
CA ASP A 184 11.93 10.38 -7.61
C ASP A 184 11.50 9.44 -6.47
N ARG A 185 10.20 9.37 -6.13
CA ARG A 185 9.67 8.45 -5.12
C ARG A 185 8.98 7.29 -5.82
N VAL A 186 9.38 6.07 -5.50
CA VAL A 186 8.74 4.87 -6.06
C VAL A 186 7.33 4.71 -5.50
N ARG A 187 6.41 4.32 -6.36
CA ARG A 187 4.99 4.11 -6.02
C ARG A 187 4.38 3.01 -6.87
N TYR A 188 3.26 2.46 -6.43
CA TYR A 188 2.49 1.50 -7.21
C TYR A 188 1.26 2.17 -7.84
N ARG A 189 0.58 1.50 -8.78
CA ARG A 189 -0.67 2.03 -9.37
C ARG A 189 -1.90 1.50 -8.62
N GLY A 190 -3.01 2.20 -8.74
CA GLY A 190 -4.28 1.86 -8.07
C GLY A 190 -4.36 2.53 -6.70
N GLU A 191 -4.88 1.82 -5.70
CA GLU A 191 -5.05 2.37 -4.35
C GLU A 191 -3.71 2.79 -3.73
N LEU A 192 -2.63 2.03 -3.97
CA LEU A 192 -1.29 2.28 -3.44
C LEU A 192 -0.46 3.30 -4.27
N HIS A 193 -1.08 4.41 -4.64
CA HIS A 193 -0.44 5.47 -5.43
C HIS A 193 0.38 6.46 -4.57
N ASP A 194 0.09 6.57 -3.27
CA ASP A 194 0.94 7.32 -2.34
C ASP A 194 2.17 6.48 -1.94
N PRO A 195 3.41 6.98 -2.15
CA PRO A 195 4.63 6.31 -1.69
C PRO A 195 4.63 5.97 -0.18
N ASN A 196 3.92 6.76 0.64
CA ASN A 196 3.78 6.49 2.07
C ASN A 196 3.01 5.20 2.33
N GLU A 197 1.87 5.00 1.67
CA GLU A 197 1.04 3.81 1.82
C GLU A 197 1.74 2.55 1.30
N VAL A 198 2.47 2.68 0.18
CA VAL A 198 3.33 1.61 -0.36
C VAL A 198 4.36 1.19 0.68
N SER A 199 5.05 2.16 1.29
CA SER A 199 6.11 1.86 2.25
C SER A 199 5.60 1.15 3.51
N LEU A 200 4.44 1.58 4.03
CA LEU A 200 3.78 0.96 5.18
C LEU A 200 3.29 -0.45 4.83
N THR A 201 2.74 -0.64 3.63
CA THR A 201 2.30 -1.94 3.13
C THR A 201 3.46 -2.91 3.00
N ILE A 202 4.59 -2.49 2.42
CA ILE A 202 5.80 -3.32 2.31
C ILE A 202 6.39 -3.60 3.70
N ALA A 203 6.43 -2.63 4.61
CA ALA A 203 6.94 -2.82 5.96
C ALA A 203 6.09 -3.82 6.77
N ALA A 204 4.76 -3.65 6.75
CA ALA A 204 3.85 -4.50 7.49
C ALA A 204 3.70 -5.89 6.87
N GLY A 205 3.57 -5.98 5.55
CA GLY A 205 3.27 -7.23 4.85
C GLY A 205 4.50 -8.02 4.38
N ALA A 206 5.47 -7.38 3.73
CA ALA A 206 6.66 -8.09 3.25
C ALA A 206 7.72 -8.19 4.36
N LEU A 207 8.22 -7.07 4.85
CA LEU A 207 9.37 -7.04 5.77
C LEU A 207 9.09 -7.83 7.05
N SER A 208 7.96 -7.57 7.72
CA SER A 208 7.63 -8.22 9.00
C SER A 208 7.42 -9.73 8.86
N LEU A 209 6.77 -10.19 7.78
CA LEU A 209 6.45 -11.60 7.58
C LEU A 209 7.67 -12.37 7.05
N LEU A 210 8.48 -11.79 6.17
CA LEU A 210 9.72 -12.41 5.70
C LEU A 210 10.72 -12.62 6.85
N ILE A 211 10.86 -11.66 7.76
CA ILE A 211 11.65 -11.84 8.99
C ILE A 211 11.06 -12.96 9.85
N ALA A 212 9.73 -13.00 10.02
CA ALA A 212 9.06 -14.08 10.77
C ALA A 212 9.36 -15.46 10.19
N PHE A 213 9.29 -15.60 8.86
CA PHE A 213 9.57 -16.86 8.17
C PHE A 213 11.06 -17.22 8.21
N ALA A 214 11.96 -16.24 8.08
CA ALA A 214 13.40 -16.42 8.20
C ALA A 214 13.80 -16.98 9.58
N LEU A 215 13.18 -16.46 10.66
CA LEU A 215 13.45 -16.92 12.02
C LEU A 215 12.96 -18.35 12.29
N ARG A 216 12.01 -18.84 11.49
CA ARG A 216 11.42 -20.17 11.65
C ARG A 216 12.07 -21.23 10.76
N THR A 217 12.62 -20.83 9.61
CA THR A 217 13.23 -21.80 8.70
C THR A 217 14.50 -22.41 9.27
N ARG A 218 14.75 -23.68 8.95
CA ARG A 218 15.98 -24.40 9.31
C ARG A 218 16.89 -24.63 8.10
N THR A 219 16.41 -24.35 6.89
CA THR A 219 17.16 -24.58 5.66
C THR A 219 17.92 -23.31 5.26
N SER A 220 19.24 -23.42 5.11
CA SER A 220 20.10 -22.27 4.77
C SER A 220 19.72 -21.62 3.44
N VAL A 221 19.27 -22.42 2.47
CA VAL A 221 18.81 -21.92 1.15
C VAL A 221 17.56 -21.06 1.30
N ALA A 222 16.57 -21.49 2.09
CA ALA A 222 15.37 -20.67 2.31
C ALA A 222 15.72 -19.40 3.11
N LEU A 223 16.60 -19.52 4.12
CA LEU A 223 17.07 -18.37 4.88
C LEU A 223 17.73 -17.32 3.97
N PHE A 224 18.58 -17.74 3.04
CA PHE A 224 19.22 -16.87 2.06
C PHE A 224 18.18 -16.08 1.24
N TRP A 225 17.16 -16.76 0.71
CA TRP A 225 16.09 -16.09 -0.05
C TRP A 225 15.26 -15.12 0.79
N TYR A 226 14.96 -15.47 2.05
CA TYR A 226 14.27 -14.53 2.94
C TYR A 226 15.12 -13.31 3.26
N VAL A 227 16.43 -13.47 3.45
CA VAL A 227 17.36 -12.35 3.69
C VAL A 227 17.41 -11.42 2.47
N ILE A 228 17.48 -11.98 1.25
CA ILE A 228 17.40 -11.18 0.02
C ILE A 228 16.05 -10.44 -0.06
N GLY A 229 14.93 -11.12 0.20
CA GLY A 229 13.62 -10.50 0.17
C GLY A 229 13.48 -9.35 1.17
N VAL A 230 14.02 -9.53 2.39
CA VAL A 230 14.09 -8.48 3.42
C VAL A 230 14.92 -7.30 2.94
N ALA A 231 16.08 -7.54 2.33
CA ALA A 231 16.95 -6.47 1.82
C ALA A 231 16.28 -5.67 0.68
N VAL A 232 15.64 -6.37 -0.27
CA VAL A 232 14.88 -5.73 -1.35
C VAL A 232 13.70 -4.92 -0.80
N ALA A 233 12.93 -5.48 0.14
CA ALA A 233 11.83 -4.76 0.78
C ALA A 233 12.31 -3.51 1.54
N ALA A 234 13.38 -3.62 2.32
CA ALA A 234 13.95 -2.49 3.06
C ALA A 234 14.49 -1.40 2.13
N TYR A 235 15.22 -1.77 1.06
CA TYR A 235 15.70 -0.82 0.07
C TYR A 235 14.56 -0.15 -0.69
N THR A 236 13.50 -0.89 -1.01
CA THR A 236 12.31 -0.32 -1.64
C THR A 236 11.63 0.71 -0.74
N ILE A 237 11.51 0.43 0.57
CA ILE A 237 11.00 1.41 1.54
C ILE A 237 11.88 2.66 1.58
N PHE A 238 13.20 2.52 1.48
CA PHE A 238 14.09 3.68 1.38
C PHE A 238 13.82 4.50 0.11
N LEU A 239 13.62 3.84 -1.04
CA LEU A 239 13.31 4.47 -2.32
C LEU A 239 11.96 5.23 -2.35
N THR A 240 11.01 4.94 -1.44
CA THR A 240 9.76 5.73 -1.36
C THR A 240 9.98 7.11 -0.73
N LYS A 241 11.15 7.33 -0.10
CA LYS A 241 11.49 8.51 0.71
C LYS A 241 10.43 8.83 1.78
N SER A 242 9.71 7.80 2.27
CA SER A 242 8.69 7.98 3.31
C SER A 242 9.31 7.86 4.70
N ARG A 243 9.28 8.94 5.49
CA ARG A 243 9.76 8.94 6.89
C ARG A 243 9.02 7.91 7.75
N GLY A 244 7.69 7.81 7.57
CA GLY A 244 6.88 6.81 8.27
C GLY A 244 7.30 5.38 7.90
N GLY A 245 7.51 5.13 6.60
CA GLY A 245 8.02 3.86 6.10
C GLY A 245 9.39 3.49 6.67
N GLN A 246 10.35 4.43 6.66
CA GLN A 246 11.69 4.23 7.22
C GLN A 246 11.64 3.91 8.72
N ILE A 247 10.83 4.63 9.50
CA ILE A 247 10.62 4.34 10.93
C ILE A 247 10.08 2.91 11.10
N CYS A 248 9.07 2.52 10.32
CA CYS A 248 8.53 1.16 10.35
C CYS A 248 9.58 0.11 9.94
N ALA A 249 10.41 0.39 8.93
CA ALA A 249 11.46 -0.51 8.47
C ALA A 249 12.54 -0.76 9.53
N LEU A 250 12.77 0.20 10.43
CA LEU A 250 13.68 0.06 11.57
C LEU A 250 12.97 -0.61 12.76
N LEU A 251 11.72 -0.23 13.03
CA LEU A 251 10.94 -0.73 14.16
C LEU A 251 10.65 -2.23 14.05
N VAL A 252 10.31 -2.72 12.86
CA VAL A 252 9.97 -4.13 12.63
C VAL A 252 11.11 -5.07 13.04
N PRO A 253 12.33 -4.99 12.48
CA PRO A 253 13.43 -5.85 12.90
C PRO A 253 13.77 -5.61 14.37
N PHE A 254 13.73 -4.37 14.85
CA PHE A 254 13.96 -4.05 16.27
C PHE A 254 13.04 -4.83 17.21
N VAL A 255 11.74 -4.89 16.93
CA VAL A 255 10.77 -5.66 17.74
C VAL A 255 11.15 -7.15 17.76
N TYR A 256 11.56 -7.72 16.63
CA TYR A 256 12.05 -9.10 16.60
C TYR A 256 13.34 -9.30 17.40
N MET A 257 14.29 -8.36 17.32
CA MET A 257 15.54 -8.41 18.09
C MET A 257 15.29 -8.32 19.59
N VAL A 258 14.46 -7.38 20.05
CA VAL A 258 14.10 -7.24 21.47
C VAL A 258 13.36 -8.46 21.96
N ARG A 259 12.44 -9.02 21.16
CA ARG A 259 11.75 -10.27 21.52
C ARG A 259 12.72 -11.45 21.64
N ARG A 260 13.78 -11.49 20.85
CA ARG A 260 14.76 -12.60 20.83
C ARG A 260 15.86 -12.48 21.89
N TRP A 261 16.35 -11.27 22.14
CA TRP A 261 17.53 -11.02 22.98
C TRP A 261 17.25 -10.12 24.21
N GLY A 262 16.01 -9.68 24.39
CA GLY A 262 15.60 -8.77 25.46
C GLY A 262 16.05 -7.32 25.25
N ILE A 263 15.93 -6.52 26.31
CA ILE A 263 16.20 -5.06 26.30
C ILE A 263 17.67 -4.75 25.92
N LYS A 264 18.61 -5.68 26.12
CA LYS A 264 20.03 -5.49 25.76
C LYS A 264 20.25 -5.19 24.27
N ALA A 265 19.32 -5.60 23.41
CA ALA A 265 19.37 -5.30 21.98
C ALA A 265 19.10 -3.81 21.64
N PHE A 266 18.66 -3.00 22.61
CA PHE A 266 18.29 -1.60 22.39
C PHE A 266 19.47 -0.74 21.91
N ILE A 267 20.62 -0.87 22.56
CA ILE A 267 21.80 -0.06 22.28
C ILE A 267 22.32 -0.27 20.86
N PRO A 268 22.65 -1.51 20.41
CA PRO A 268 23.17 -1.71 19.06
C PRO A 268 22.15 -1.37 17.98
N ALA A 269 20.86 -1.64 18.22
CA ALA A 269 19.82 -1.33 17.26
C ALA A 269 19.58 0.19 17.14
N GLY A 270 19.61 0.92 18.25
CA GLY A 270 19.52 2.39 18.25
C GLY A 270 20.68 3.04 17.48
N MET A 271 21.90 2.53 17.66
CA MET A 271 23.07 3.01 16.91
C MET A 271 22.96 2.74 15.41
N ALA A 272 22.41 1.59 15.00
CA ALA A 272 22.20 1.27 13.59
C ALA A 272 21.05 2.06 12.95
N ALA A 273 20.03 2.43 13.72
CA ALA A 273 18.87 3.17 13.26
C ALA A 273 19.15 4.66 13.01
N LEU A 274 20.07 5.25 13.77
CA LEU A 274 20.34 6.69 13.78
C LEU A 274 20.78 7.24 12.41
N PRO A 275 21.72 6.62 11.67
CA PRO A 275 22.11 7.09 10.35
C PRO A 275 20.96 7.07 9.34
N VAL A 276 20.08 6.08 9.43
CA VAL A 276 18.95 5.92 8.49
C VAL A 276 17.89 7.01 8.71
N LEU A 277 17.71 7.47 9.94
CA LEU A 277 16.78 8.56 10.26
C LEU A 277 17.33 9.96 9.93
N LEU A 278 18.64 10.08 9.71
CA LEU A 278 19.30 11.34 9.35
C LEU A 278 19.39 11.56 7.83
N LEU A 279 19.00 10.57 7.02
CA LEU A 279 18.92 10.63 5.56
C LEU A 279 17.54 11.08 5.08
#